data_AF-A0A935ZWN1-F1
#
_entry.id   AF-A0A935ZWN1-F1
#
_cell.length_a   1.000
_cell.length_b   1.000
_cell.length_c   1.000
_cell.angle_alpha   90.00
_cell.angle_beta   90.00
_cell.angle_gamma   90.00
#
_symmetry.space_group_name_H-M   'P 1'
#
loop_
_entity.id
_entity.type
_entity.pdbx_description
1 polymer ?
#
loop_
_entity_poly.entity_id
_entity_poly.type
_entity_poly.pdbx_seq_one_letter_code
_entity_poly.pdbx_strand_id
1 'polypeptide(L)'
;MGLAVLGLAGNARAEYTVHATGRLVYRDAEGNSGPLRPNPRVRVQLMDQDIDFDEVMAVGKTNADGRFDLTGKAEDSWTVCDGCDKPDPYIKFILWENDRVDIHNLWGFTHFGLTAAREDRAGTIDFGQWRFESDEALYPRLFAYAQRQYANFTALSGDAKIPRNDGMVDVLVPEVLEGGVPYTGIDAIHWPGDYFDTTAVFHEFGHRIRHAQDGGEPHFIGDLMLFQYARTHGMYIDGKPYRSNLGFAFNEGWAIYHSTFLDENDKKRVENWDPIQGSGKFEYEGEVASRLLRLSKACGGFDALWSALKSGTGKDIDGGPPAAQSGIHSWPQFETWFMKKNPSCHMIWNPAPDALHRIPKTLEHVIGVDAQRHTIGNQLDGFDASPLKVTVKWDAARIAKLPAAIRAPMTRITEKRKQAFIAHEAHVRSVLRTHAEKFVPATAKSIADGSRDKQLAAARASIIKAIGEPRMKQLATLKAALLEEKRANRDRRFGAYADRLIAKYSEHEDAIREAMATPGARIPDALIPRTLGSTMVQGD
;
A
#
# COMPACT_ATOMS: atom_id res chain seq x y z
N MET A 1 71.72 3.82 -19.98
CA MET A 1 70.68 2.79 -19.77
C MET A 1 69.54 3.44 -19.00
N GLY A 2 68.52 3.93 -19.70
CA GLY A 2 67.31 4.49 -19.08
C GLY A 2 66.20 3.45 -19.11
N LEU A 3 65.75 2.98 -17.95
CA LEU A 3 64.55 2.17 -17.83
C LEU A 3 63.33 3.08 -18.06
N ALA A 4 62.63 2.89 -19.17
CA ALA A 4 61.30 3.42 -19.36
C ALA A 4 60.32 2.57 -18.54
N VAL A 5 59.78 3.16 -17.46
CA VAL A 5 58.62 2.62 -16.77
C VAL A 5 57.40 2.90 -17.66
N LEU A 6 56.95 1.87 -18.38
CA LEU A 6 55.65 1.85 -19.04
C LEU A 6 54.57 1.85 -17.95
N GLY A 7 54.05 3.04 -17.64
CA GLY A 7 52.83 3.18 -16.87
C GLY A 7 51.69 2.55 -17.64
N LEU A 8 51.19 1.42 -17.15
CA LEU A 8 49.89 0.87 -17.54
C LEU A 8 48.83 1.91 -17.14
N ALA A 9 48.36 2.69 -18.12
CA ALA A 9 47.14 3.47 -17.95
C ALA A 9 46.00 2.50 -17.67
N GLY A 10 45.58 2.42 -16.41
CA GLY A 10 44.32 1.78 -16.06
C GLY A 10 43.22 2.56 -16.77
N ASN A 11 42.48 1.90 -17.67
CA ASN A 11 41.29 2.46 -18.29
C ASN A 11 40.32 2.87 -17.16
N ALA A 12 40.22 4.18 -16.90
CA ALA A 12 39.28 4.72 -15.94
C ALA A 12 37.87 4.42 -16.43
N ARG A 13 37.09 3.74 -15.57
CA ARG A 13 35.70 3.33 -15.83
C ARG A 13 34.83 4.59 -15.92
N ALA A 14 34.01 4.70 -16.96
CA ALA A 14 33.08 5.81 -17.11
C ALA A 14 31.79 5.56 -16.32
N GLU A 15 31.83 5.66 -14.98
CA GLU A 15 30.61 5.75 -14.18
C GLU A 15 29.84 7.01 -14.55
N TYR A 16 28.59 6.88 -14.99
CA TYR A 16 27.73 8.03 -15.24
C TYR A 16 26.99 8.39 -13.96
N THR A 17 27.24 9.60 -13.47
CA THR A 17 26.49 10.15 -12.34
C THR A 17 25.24 10.85 -12.87
N VAL A 18 24.08 10.52 -12.29
CA VAL A 18 22.83 11.25 -12.49
C VAL A 18 22.43 11.90 -11.18
N HIS A 19 22.20 13.21 -11.24
CA HIS A 19 21.62 13.99 -10.16
C HIS A 19 20.19 14.35 -10.56
N ALA A 20 19.21 13.71 -9.92
CA ALA A 20 17.81 13.81 -10.25
C ALA A 20 17.05 14.63 -9.20
N THR A 21 16.34 15.66 -9.66
CA THR A 21 15.47 16.49 -8.83
C THR A 21 14.04 16.46 -9.35
N GLY A 22 13.08 16.76 -8.48
CA GLY A 22 11.69 16.93 -8.90
C GLY A 22 10.75 17.04 -7.71
N ARG A 23 9.45 16.98 -7.97
CA ARG A 23 8.39 17.09 -6.95
C ARG A 23 7.21 16.18 -7.28
N LEU A 24 6.77 15.39 -6.31
CA LEU A 24 5.51 14.66 -6.36
C LEU A 24 4.38 15.49 -5.74
N VAL A 25 3.27 15.63 -6.46
CA VAL A 25 2.05 16.28 -5.99
C VAL A 25 0.81 15.42 -6.24
N TYR A 26 -0.26 15.70 -5.52
CA TYR A 26 -1.59 15.11 -5.73
C TYR A 26 -2.67 16.20 -5.75
N ARG A 27 -3.85 15.91 -6.31
CA ARG A 27 -5.01 16.82 -6.25
C ARG A 27 -5.83 16.57 -4.99
N ASP A 28 -6.12 17.63 -4.27
CA ASP A 28 -6.79 17.61 -2.97
C ASP A 28 -8.30 17.91 -3.09
N ALA A 29 -8.96 17.18 -3.99
CA ALA A 29 -10.42 17.07 -4.12
C ALA A 29 -10.74 15.86 -5.00
N GLU A 30 -11.98 15.41 -4.97
CA GLU A 30 -12.49 14.44 -5.94
C GLU A 30 -12.48 15.04 -7.36
N GLY A 31 -12.04 14.25 -8.34
CA GLY A 31 -11.85 14.68 -9.72
C GLY A 31 -10.66 15.65 -9.95
N ASN A 32 -10.68 16.34 -11.10
CA ASN A 32 -9.56 17.16 -11.58
C ASN A 32 -9.56 18.63 -11.11
N SER A 33 -10.44 19.02 -10.18
CA SER A 33 -10.69 20.43 -9.81
C SER A 33 -10.00 20.91 -8.53
N GLY A 34 -9.48 20.00 -7.69
CA GLY A 34 -8.85 20.36 -6.41
C GLY A 34 -7.47 21.02 -6.54
N PRO A 35 -7.02 21.76 -5.50
CA PRO A 35 -5.69 22.34 -5.47
C PRO A 35 -4.62 21.25 -5.44
N LEU A 36 -3.46 21.54 -6.01
CA LEU A 36 -2.32 20.64 -5.94
C LEU A 36 -1.64 20.75 -4.57
N ARG A 37 -1.40 19.61 -3.94
CA ARG A 37 -0.71 19.48 -2.66
C ARG A 37 0.56 18.65 -2.81
N PRO A 38 1.61 18.96 -2.03
CA PRO A 38 2.80 18.11 -1.98
C PRO A 38 2.46 16.72 -1.42
N ASN A 39 3.10 15.67 -1.92
CA ASN A 39 3.03 14.34 -1.32
C ASN A 39 4.33 13.99 -0.57
N PRO A 40 4.40 14.18 0.75
CA PRO A 40 5.61 13.93 1.53
C PRO A 40 5.79 12.43 1.84
N ARG A 41 7.03 12.04 2.18
CA ARG A 41 7.41 10.68 2.64
C ARG A 41 7.24 9.55 1.64
N VAL A 42 6.82 9.83 0.41
CA VAL A 42 6.75 8.83 -0.66
C VAL A 42 8.17 8.36 -0.96
N ARG A 43 8.38 7.04 -0.99
CA ARG A 43 9.66 6.45 -1.38
C ARG A 43 9.91 6.74 -2.85
N VAL A 44 11.10 7.24 -3.16
CA VAL A 44 11.52 7.58 -4.51
C VAL A 44 12.73 6.74 -4.87
N GLN A 45 12.71 6.11 -6.03
CA GLN A 45 13.88 5.47 -6.61
C GLN A 45 14.27 6.18 -7.90
N LEU A 46 15.54 6.53 -8.01
CA LEU A 46 16.16 6.87 -9.28
C LEU A 46 16.54 5.56 -9.96
N MET A 47 15.98 5.34 -11.15
CA MET A 47 16.06 4.08 -11.88
C MET A 47 16.79 4.29 -13.20
N ASP A 48 17.52 3.29 -13.67
CA ASP A 48 17.99 3.17 -15.05
C ASP A 48 17.16 2.12 -15.79
N GLN A 49 16.60 2.51 -16.94
CA GLN A 49 15.71 1.65 -17.71
C GLN A 49 16.48 0.57 -18.46
N ASP A 50 16.06 -0.68 -18.28
CA ASP A 50 16.69 -1.86 -18.89
C ASP A 50 15.64 -2.74 -19.59
N ILE A 51 16.02 -3.82 -20.29
CA ILE A 51 15.02 -4.64 -21.00
C ILE A 51 14.17 -5.53 -20.06
N ASP A 52 14.75 -6.11 -19.02
CA ASP A 52 14.12 -7.14 -18.19
C ASP A 52 14.07 -6.80 -16.69
N PHE A 53 15.04 -6.06 -16.18
CA PHE A 53 15.07 -5.54 -14.82
C PHE A 53 15.70 -4.17 -14.79
N ASP A 54 14.98 -3.16 -14.32
CA ASP A 54 15.56 -1.83 -14.12
C ASP A 54 16.58 -1.85 -12.98
N GLU A 55 17.61 -1.02 -13.10
CA GLU A 55 18.60 -0.84 -12.05
C GLU A 55 18.20 0.30 -11.11
N VAL A 56 18.24 0.06 -9.81
CA VAL A 56 18.07 1.11 -8.80
C VAL A 56 19.42 1.83 -8.65
N MET A 57 19.50 3.07 -9.12
CA MET A 57 20.71 3.90 -9.01
C MET A 57 20.81 4.61 -7.65
N ALA A 58 19.67 5.02 -7.10
CA ALA A 58 19.57 5.66 -5.78
C ALA A 58 18.15 5.51 -5.20
N VAL A 59 18.04 5.58 -3.88
CA VAL A 59 16.77 5.55 -3.15
C VAL A 59 16.71 6.71 -2.18
N GLY A 60 15.56 7.35 -2.06
CA GLY A 60 15.27 8.33 -1.02
C GLY A 60 13.77 8.48 -0.80
N LYS A 61 13.37 9.64 -0.30
CA LYS A 61 11.98 9.98 -0.01
C LYS A 61 11.69 11.42 -0.39
N THR A 62 10.43 11.71 -0.68
CA THR A 62 9.98 13.11 -0.81
C THR A 62 9.96 13.81 0.54
N ASN A 63 10.36 15.09 0.57
CA ASN A 63 10.32 15.93 1.77
C ASN A 63 8.92 16.51 2.02
N ALA A 64 8.77 17.41 3.01
CA ALA A 64 7.50 18.06 3.35
C ALA A 64 6.85 18.81 2.17
N ASP A 65 7.67 19.34 1.25
CA ASP A 65 7.22 19.99 0.03
C ASP A 65 6.99 19.00 -1.13
N GLY A 66 7.07 17.69 -0.90
CA GLY A 66 6.96 16.67 -1.94
C GLY A 66 8.17 16.61 -2.86
N ARG A 67 9.26 17.33 -2.56
CA ARG A 67 10.47 17.37 -3.40
C ARG A 67 11.40 16.19 -3.10
N PHE A 68 12.10 15.74 -4.11
CA PHE A 68 13.20 14.78 -3.99
C PHE A 68 14.47 15.33 -4.65
N ASP A 69 15.60 14.86 -4.15
CA ASP A 69 16.94 15.15 -4.62
C ASP A 69 17.77 13.88 -4.42
N LEU A 70 18.13 13.22 -5.53
CA LEU A 70 18.81 11.93 -5.53
C LEU A 70 20.04 12.01 -6.43
N THR A 71 21.18 11.56 -5.91
CA THR A 71 22.37 11.30 -6.74
C THR A 71 22.60 9.81 -6.78
N GLY A 72 22.57 9.24 -7.99
CA GLY A 72 22.85 7.84 -8.24
C GLY A 72 23.91 7.70 -9.32
N LYS A 73 24.60 6.57 -9.31
CA LYS A 73 25.47 6.18 -10.42
C LYS A 73 24.79 5.07 -11.18
N ALA A 74 24.76 5.21 -12.49
CA ALA A 74 24.44 4.10 -13.36
C ALA A 74 25.78 3.57 -13.83
N GLU A 75 26.04 2.31 -13.50
CA GLU A 75 27.18 1.61 -14.07
C GLU A 75 26.84 1.14 -15.49
N ASP A 76 26.42 2.03 -16.38
CA ASP A 76 26.55 1.73 -17.80
C ASP A 76 28.02 1.68 -18.22
N SER A 77 28.94 2.07 -17.33
CA SER A 77 30.40 1.94 -17.42
C SER A 77 30.98 0.59 -17.88
N TRP A 78 30.16 -0.45 -17.97
CA TRP A 78 30.51 -1.75 -18.56
C TRP A 78 30.09 -1.86 -20.04
N THR A 79 29.85 -0.70 -20.65
CA THR A 79 29.51 -0.58 -22.05
C THR A 79 30.46 -1.42 -22.89
N VAL A 80 29.85 -2.18 -23.78
CA VAL A 80 30.54 -2.83 -24.88
C VAL A 80 31.23 -1.82 -25.81
N CYS A 81 31.01 -0.49 -25.65
CA CYS A 81 31.82 0.60 -26.20
C CYS A 81 31.69 1.96 -25.48
N ASP A 82 32.74 2.78 -25.53
CA ASP A 82 32.79 4.11 -24.89
C ASP A 82 31.77 5.09 -25.49
N GLY A 83 30.99 5.78 -24.65
CA GLY A 83 30.03 6.80 -25.08
C GLY A 83 28.80 6.30 -25.86
N CYS A 84 28.62 4.98 -25.93
CA CYS A 84 27.53 4.35 -26.67
C CYS A 84 26.23 4.16 -25.88
N ASP A 85 26.29 4.37 -24.56
CA ASP A 85 25.25 3.94 -23.63
C ASP A 85 25.41 4.74 -22.33
N LYS A 86 24.70 5.86 -22.24
CA LYS A 86 24.39 6.52 -20.96
C LYS A 86 23.10 5.89 -20.40
N PRO A 87 22.80 6.10 -19.12
CA PRO A 87 21.56 5.59 -18.55
C PRO A 87 20.35 6.20 -19.24
N ASP A 88 19.25 5.49 -19.11
CA ASP A 88 17.91 5.90 -19.51
C ASP A 88 17.12 6.24 -18.22
N PRO A 89 17.49 7.31 -17.46
CA PRO A 89 17.00 7.51 -16.12
C PRO A 89 15.52 7.88 -16.06
N TYR A 90 14.84 7.33 -15.05
CA TYR A 90 13.48 7.69 -14.68
C TYR A 90 13.29 7.61 -13.16
N ILE A 91 12.15 8.12 -12.69
CA ILE A 91 11.79 8.11 -11.28
C ILE A 91 10.62 7.14 -11.05
N LYS A 92 10.79 6.24 -10.07
CA LYS A 92 9.74 5.37 -9.54
C LYS A 92 9.31 5.91 -8.16
N PHE A 93 8.06 6.34 -8.06
CA PHE A 93 7.40 6.73 -6.81
C PHE A 93 6.67 5.52 -6.24
N ILE A 94 6.97 5.11 -5.01
CA ILE A 94 6.38 3.93 -4.36
C ILE A 94 5.57 4.40 -3.16
N LEU A 95 4.26 4.13 -3.16
CA LEU A 95 3.32 4.55 -2.12
C LEU A 95 3.39 3.65 -0.88
N TRP A 96 4.59 3.63 -0.29
CA TRP A 96 4.92 2.80 0.84
C TRP A 96 5.97 3.48 1.73
N GLU A 97 5.74 3.39 3.04
CA GLU A 97 6.71 3.72 4.06
C GLU A 97 6.72 2.63 5.13
N ASN A 98 7.91 2.05 5.36
CA ASN A 98 8.19 1.10 6.42
C ASN A 98 7.52 1.50 7.74
N ASP A 99 6.86 0.53 8.36
CA ASP A 99 6.22 0.64 9.68
C ASP A 99 5.18 1.77 9.77
N ARG A 100 4.61 2.21 8.64
CA ARG A 100 3.64 3.32 8.62
C ARG A 100 2.45 3.09 7.70
N VAL A 101 2.65 3.17 6.39
CA VAL A 101 1.54 3.13 5.41
C VAL A 101 1.98 2.38 4.16
N ASP A 102 1.14 1.46 3.67
CA ASP A 102 1.27 0.81 2.36
C ASP A 102 -0.05 0.95 1.59
N ILE A 103 0.00 1.50 0.38
CA ILE A 103 -1.15 1.47 -0.54
C ILE A 103 -0.91 0.34 -1.51
N HIS A 104 -1.71 -0.73 -1.46
CA HIS A 104 -1.52 -1.91 -2.30
C HIS A 104 -2.84 -2.42 -2.89
N ASN A 105 -2.75 -3.24 -3.92
CA ASN A 105 -3.94 -3.88 -4.49
C ASN A 105 -4.28 -5.22 -3.80
N LEU A 106 -5.37 -5.83 -4.25
CA LEU A 106 -5.87 -7.12 -3.78
C LEU A 106 -4.77 -8.21 -3.71
N TRP A 107 -3.83 -8.16 -4.64
CA TRP A 107 -2.73 -9.13 -4.77
C TRP A 107 -1.51 -8.79 -3.92
N GLY A 108 -1.54 -7.69 -3.17
CA GLY A 108 -0.41 -7.24 -2.35
C GLY A 108 0.69 -6.55 -3.14
N PHE A 109 0.44 -6.13 -4.39
CA PHE A 109 1.36 -5.24 -5.09
C PHE A 109 1.15 -3.82 -4.57
N THR A 110 2.18 -3.25 -3.96
CA THR A 110 2.22 -1.81 -3.63
C THR A 110 2.03 -1.00 -4.90
N HIS A 111 1.20 0.03 -4.83
CA HIS A 111 1.01 1.00 -5.90
C HIS A 111 2.24 1.88 -6.10
N PHE A 112 2.59 2.09 -7.35
CA PHE A 112 3.73 2.92 -7.73
C PHE A 112 3.43 3.68 -9.02
N GLY A 113 4.14 4.79 -9.21
CA GLY A 113 4.03 5.65 -10.37
C GLY A 113 5.38 5.89 -11.02
N LEU A 114 5.41 5.99 -12.34
CA LEU A 114 6.65 6.13 -13.12
C LEU A 114 6.66 7.43 -13.91
N THR A 115 7.78 8.16 -13.88
CA THR A 115 8.02 9.21 -14.89
C THR A 115 8.43 8.57 -16.21
N ALA A 116 8.30 9.31 -17.32
CA ALA A 116 8.93 8.92 -18.57
C ALA A 116 10.47 8.83 -18.41
N ALA A 117 11.08 7.83 -19.05
CA ALA A 117 12.53 7.70 -19.12
C ALA A 117 13.15 8.80 -19.98
N ARG A 118 14.37 9.23 -19.60
CA ARG A 118 15.17 10.20 -20.34
C ARG A 118 16.29 9.45 -21.06
N GLU A 119 16.03 9.02 -22.29
CA GLU A 119 16.97 8.18 -23.03
C GLU A 119 18.37 8.80 -23.16
N ASP A 120 19.40 7.96 -22.99
CA ASP A 120 20.83 8.26 -23.17
C ASP A 120 21.26 9.57 -22.46
N ARG A 121 20.92 9.70 -21.17
CA ARG A 121 21.10 10.94 -20.40
C ARG A 121 21.80 10.73 -19.05
N ALA A 122 22.82 11.55 -18.82
CA ALA A 122 23.55 11.64 -17.55
C ALA A 122 23.65 13.10 -17.06
N GLY A 123 24.16 13.32 -15.85
CA GLY A 123 24.31 14.64 -15.23
C GLY A 123 23.05 15.08 -14.48
N THR A 124 22.82 16.39 -14.40
CA THR A 124 21.65 16.94 -13.70
C THR A 124 20.39 16.83 -14.55
N ILE A 125 19.34 16.22 -13.99
CA ILE A 125 18.04 16.05 -14.63
C ILE A 125 16.96 16.52 -13.68
N ASP A 126 16.20 17.54 -14.10
CA ASP A 126 14.97 17.93 -13.42
C ASP A 126 13.78 17.19 -14.06
N PHE A 127 13.12 16.36 -13.26
CA PHE A 127 11.89 15.67 -13.63
C PHE A 127 10.65 16.55 -13.40
N GLY A 128 10.83 17.76 -12.86
CA GLY A 128 9.78 18.75 -12.68
C GLY A 128 8.74 18.32 -11.66
N GLN A 129 7.53 18.86 -11.81
CA GLN A 129 6.38 18.45 -11.01
C GLN A 129 5.67 17.29 -11.68
N TRP A 130 5.48 16.20 -10.95
CA TRP A 130 4.82 14.99 -11.42
C TRP A 130 3.64 14.61 -10.51
N ARG A 131 2.64 13.95 -11.09
CA ARG A 131 1.44 13.46 -10.42
C ARG A 131 0.97 12.17 -11.08
N PHE A 132 0.27 11.35 -10.32
CA PHE A 132 -0.54 10.27 -10.88
C PHE A 132 -1.73 10.88 -11.64
N GLU A 133 -2.17 10.21 -12.70
CA GLU A 133 -3.25 10.67 -13.57
C GLU A 133 -4.42 9.67 -13.56
N SER A 134 -5.58 10.11 -14.07
CA SER A 134 -6.81 9.31 -14.14
C SER A 134 -7.15 8.64 -12.79
N ASP A 135 -7.50 7.34 -12.81
CA ASP A 135 -7.95 6.59 -11.62
C ASP A 135 -6.85 6.43 -10.56
N GLU A 136 -5.57 6.48 -10.96
CA GLU A 136 -4.46 6.40 -10.01
C GLU A 136 -4.28 7.67 -9.18
N ALA A 137 -4.94 8.78 -9.54
CA ALA A 137 -4.88 10.02 -8.77
C ALA A 137 -5.40 9.84 -7.33
N LEU A 138 -6.19 8.80 -7.07
CA LEU A 138 -6.66 8.42 -5.75
C LEU A 138 -5.52 7.94 -4.83
N TYR A 139 -4.63 7.09 -5.31
CA TYR A 139 -3.64 6.40 -4.47
C TYR A 139 -2.65 7.34 -3.74
N PRO A 140 -2.01 8.33 -4.39
CA PRO A 140 -1.12 9.26 -3.69
C PRO A 140 -1.88 10.10 -2.66
N ARG A 141 -3.17 10.37 -2.91
CA ARG A 141 -4.04 11.11 -2.00
C ARG A 141 -4.39 10.26 -0.77
N LEU A 142 -4.78 8.99 -0.94
CA LEU A 142 -4.96 8.05 0.19
C LEU A 142 -3.69 7.93 1.03
N PHE A 143 -2.53 7.77 0.39
CA PHE A 143 -1.24 7.73 1.08
C PHE A 143 -0.99 8.99 1.91
N ALA A 144 -1.19 10.17 1.34
CA ALA A 144 -0.96 11.44 2.03
C ALA A 144 -1.89 11.61 3.25
N TYR A 145 -3.17 11.26 3.11
CA TYR A 145 -4.16 11.37 4.18
C TYR A 145 -3.92 10.34 5.29
N ALA A 146 -3.59 9.08 4.95
CA ALA A 146 -3.20 8.06 5.91
C ALA A 146 -1.92 8.44 6.68
N GLN A 147 -0.91 9.00 5.98
CA GLN A 147 0.32 9.50 6.62
C GLN A 147 0.05 10.65 7.59
N ARG A 148 -0.85 11.56 7.22
CA ARG A 148 -1.27 12.67 8.08
C ARG A 148 -1.97 12.16 9.34
N GLN A 149 -2.87 11.18 9.20
CA GLN A 149 -3.53 10.56 10.35
C GLN A 149 -2.56 9.81 11.25
N TYR A 150 -1.61 9.07 10.66
CA TYR A 150 -0.55 8.43 11.40
C TYR A 150 0.25 9.42 12.24
N ALA A 151 0.71 10.52 11.62
CA ALA A 151 1.45 11.56 12.31
C ALA A 151 0.63 12.18 13.45
N ASN A 152 -0.65 12.44 13.21
CA ASN A 152 -1.56 12.99 14.20
C ASN A 152 -1.77 12.02 15.38
N PHE A 153 -1.99 10.72 15.11
CA PHE A 153 -2.07 9.70 16.14
C PHE A 153 -0.80 9.68 17.00
N THR A 154 0.39 9.62 16.40
CA THR A 154 1.65 9.57 17.16
C THR A 154 1.89 10.83 17.98
N ALA A 155 1.48 12.00 17.47
CA ALA A 155 1.60 13.27 18.19
C ALA A 155 0.61 13.36 19.37
N LEU A 156 -0.61 12.86 19.19
CA LEU A 156 -1.68 12.94 20.18
C LEU A 156 -1.60 11.87 21.26
N SER A 157 -1.05 10.68 20.95
CA SER A 157 -0.93 9.55 21.89
C SER A 157 0.44 9.45 22.55
N GLY A 158 1.47 10.06 21.98
CA GLY A 158 2.86 9.83 22.36
C GLY A 158 3.42 8.46 21.96
N ASP A 159 2.62 7.57 21.38
CA ASP A 159 3.09 6.27 20.90
C ASP A 159 3.88 6.46 19.58
N ALA A 160 5.00 5.75 19.44
CA ALA A 160 5.84 5.85 18.25
C ALA A 160 5.23 5.20 16.99
N LYS A 161 4.31 4.24 17.21
CA LYS A 161 3.68 3.41 16.18
C LYS A 161 2.23 3.14 16.55
N ILE A 162 1.38 2.92 15.55
CA ILE A 162 0.03 2.38 15.80
C ILE A 162 0.11 0.91 16.28
N PRO A 163 -0.95 0.37 16.91
CA PRO A 163 -0.96 -1.03 17.34
C PRO A 163 -0.89 -2.03 16.17
N ARG A 164 -0.11 -3.10 16.40
CA ARG A 164 0.06 -4.28 15.53
C ARG A 164 0.62 -4.01 14.14
N ASN A 165 0.85 -5.10 13.40
CA ASN A 165 1.42 -5.09 12.05
C ASN A 165 2.73 -4.28 11.98
N ASP A 166 3.55 -4.36 13.03
CA ASP A 166 4.76 -3.54 13.23
C ASP A 166 4.58 -2.03 13.06
N GLY A 167 3.35 -1.54 13.28
CA GLY A 167 2.95 -0.16 13.10
C GLY A 167 2.43 0.17 11.71
N MET A 168 2.20 -0.79 10.82
CA MET A 168 1.78 -0.53 9.45
C MET A 168 0.25 -0.44 9.29
N VAL A 169 -0.20 0.59 8.58
CA VAL A 169 -1.55 0.76 8.05
C VAL A 169 -1.55 0.32 6.61
N ASP A 170 -2.11 -0.86 6.36
CA ASP A 170 -2.35 -1.34 5.01
C ASP A 170 -3.62 -0.70 4.47
N VAL A 171 -3.57 -0.16 3.25
CA VAL A 171 -4.74 0.32 2.52
C VAL A 171 -4.85 -0.48 1.22
N LEU A 172 -5.82 -1.38 1.18
CA LEU A 172 -6.12 -2.20 0.02
C LEU A 172 -7.04 -1.42 -0.92
N VAL A 173 -6.53 -1.08 -2.10
CA VAL A 173 -7.25 -0.33 -3.14
C VAL A 173 -6.89 -0.86 -4.54
N PRO A 174 -7.84 -1.01 -5.46
CA PRO A 174 -9.27 -1.03 -5.23
C PRO A 174 -9.67 -2.33 -4.49
N GLU A 175 -10.42 -2.22 -3.39
CA GLU A 175 -11.27 -3.32 -2.93
C GLU A 175 -12.50 -3.34 -3.83
N VAL A 176 -12.60 -4.38 -4.63
CA VAL A 176 -13.64 -4.56 -5.66
C VAL A 176 -14.82 -5.40 -5.16
N LEU A 177 -14.89 -5.66 -3.86
CA LEU A 177 -15.68 -6.75 -3.29
C LEU A 177 -16.61 -6.34 -2.15
N GLU A 178 -16.86 -5.05 -1.93
CA GLU A 178 -17.94 -4.63 -1.03
C GLU A 178 -18.49 -3.25 -1.35
N GLY A 179 -19.82 -3.13 -1.29
CA GLY A 179 -20.60 -1.93 -0.91
C GLY A 179 -20.49 -0.61 -1.70
N GLY A 180 -19.41 -0.37 -2.44
CA GLY A 180 -19.03 0.96 -2.90
C GLY A 180 -18.58 1.89 -1.77
N VAL A 181 -18.33 1.38 -0.57
CA VAL A 181 -17.90 2.16 0.61
C VAL A 181 -16.69 1.50 1.30
N PRO A 182 -15.80 2.28 1.92
CA PRO A 182 -14.68 1.74 2.68
C PRO A 182 -15.13 0.89 3.89
N TYR A 183 -14.26 -0.03 4.31
CA TYR A 183 -14.37 -0.71 5.60
C TYR A 183 -12.98 -1.03 6.15
N THR A 184 -12.91 -1.32 7.44
CA THR A 184 -11.63 -1.63 8.10
C THR A 184 -11.68 -2.98 8.81
N GLY A 185 -10.77 -3.86 8.41
CA GLY A 185 -10.47 -5.09 9.13
C GLY A 185 -9.54 -4.82 10.32
N ILE A 186 -8.69 -5.79 10.63
CA ILE A 186 -7.73 -5.67 11.75
C ILE A 186 -6.46 -5.00 11.29
N ASP A 187 -5.93 -5.44 10.16
CA ASP A 187 -4.61 -5.04 9.67
C ASP A 187 -4.70 -4.07 8.48
N ALA A 188 -5.83 -4.07 7.75
CA ALA A 188 -6.03 -3.27 6.55
C ALA A 188 -7.33 -2.45 6.55
N ILE A 189 -7.25 -1.29 5.91
CA ILE A 189 -8.39 -0.50 5.44
C ILE A 189 -8.65 -0.93 3.98
N HIS A 190 -9.86 -1.32 3.69
CA HIS A 190 -10.31 -1.74 2.36
C HIS A 190 -11.06 -0.58 1.70
N TRP A 191 -10.59 -0.17 0.53
CA TRP A 191 -11.01 1.10 -0.08
C TRP A 191 -11.59 0.89 -1.48
N PRO A 192 -12.78 1.43 -1.81
CA PRO A 192 -13.36 1.30 -3.15
C PRO A 192 -12.51 2.06 -4.19
N GLY A 193 -12.48 1.59 -5.43
CA GLY A 193 -11.51 2.08 -6.41
C GLY A 193 -11.61 3.55 -6.81
N ASP A 194 -12.80 4.13 -6.78
CA ASP A 194 -13.08 5.50 -7.24
C ASP A 194 -13.57 6.43 -6.12
N TYR A 195 -14.08 5.86 -5.02
CA TYR A 195 -14.59 6.60 -3.87
C TYR A 195 -13.47 7.42 -3.19
N PHE A 196 -13.72 8.71 -2.94
CA PHE A 196 -12.89 9.47 -2.01
C PHE A 196 -13.68 10.43 -1.16
N ASP A 197 -13.67 10.16 0.14
CA ASP A 197 -14.10 11.10 1.16
C ASP A 197 -13.01 11.21 2.23
N THR A 198 -12.60 12.44 2.52
CA THR A 198 -11.63 12.73 3.58
C THR A 198 -12.14 12.25 4.94
N THR A 199 -13.43 12.43 5.19
CA THR A 199 -14.07 11.96 6.43
C THR A 199 -13.91 10.46 6.57
N ALA A 200 -14.22 9.71 5.50
CA ALA A 200 -14.09 8.27 5.49
C ALA A 200 -12.65 7.81 5.72
N VAL A 201 -11.63 8.47 5.15
CA VAL A 201 -10.23 8.06 5.38
C VAL A 201 -9.91 8.16 6.88
N PHE A 202 -10.40 9.19 7.54
CA PHE A 202 -10.13 9.43 8.95
C PHE A 202 -10.94 8.54 9.88
N HIS A 203 -12.18 8.25 9.51
CA HIS A 203 -13.07 7.30 10.18
C HIS A 203 -12.48 5.89 10.14
N GLU A 204 -12.13 5.39 8.95
CA GLU A 204 -11.50 4.07 8.76
C GLU A 204 -10.15 3.96 9.48
N PHE A 205 -9.35 5.03 9.49
CA PHE A 205 -8.11 5.04 10.28
C PHE A 205 -8.38 4.89 11.79
N GLY A 206 -9.48 5.50 12.28
CA GLY A 206 -9.94 5.35 13.66
C GLY A 206 -10.31 3.90 14.00
N HIS A 207 -11.02 3.21 13.10
CA HIS A 207 -11.26 1.77 13.20
C HIS A 207 -9.96 0.97 13.21
N ARG A 208 -9.02 1.28 12.30
CA ARG A 208 -7.76 0.53 12.18
C ARG A 208 -6.98 0.52 13.50
N ILE A 209 -6.92 1.66 14.18
CA ILE A 209 -6.28 1.77 15.50
C ILE A 209 -7.05 0.95 16.54
N ARG A 210 -8.38 1.11 16.61
CA ARG A 210 -9.22 0.42 17.61
C ARG A 210 -9.18 -1.09 17.45
N HIS A 211 -9.46 -1.61 16.26
CA HIS A 211 -9.53 -3.04 15.99
C HIS A 211 -8.21 -3.74 16.34
N ALA A 212 -7.08 -3.15 15.98
CA ALA A 212 -5.78 -3.71 16.34
C ALA A 212 -5.41 -3.55 17.81
N GLN A 213 -5.94 -2.52 18.49
CA GLN A 213 -5.75 -2.36 19.93
C GLN A 213 -6.59 -3.36 20.72
N ASP A 214 -7.83 -3.62 20.31
CA ASP A 214 -8.79 -4.36 21.11
C ASP A 214 -8.45 -5.85 21.23
N GLY A 215 -7.89 -6.47 20.19
CA GLY A 215 -7.51 -7.88 20.29
C GLY A 215 -7.16 -8.54 18.97
N GLY A 216 -6.90 -9.87 19.05
CA GLY A 216 -6.52 -10.77 17.96
C GLY A 216 -7.50 -10.82 16.79
N GLU A 217 -7.10 -11.49 15.71
CA GLU A 217 -8.06 -11.94 14.69
C GLU A 217 -9.29 -12.66 15.25
N PRO A 218 -9.14 -13.62 16.19
CA PRO A 218 -10.29 -14.24 16.83
C PRO A 218 -11.19 -13.26 17.58
N HIS A 219 -10.61 -12.20 18.16
CA HIS A 219 -11.36 -11.20 18.92
C HIS A 219 -12.20 -10.32 17.99
N PHE A 220 -11.60 -9.78 16.94
CA PHE A 220 -12.30 -8.98 15.94
C PHE A 220 -13.44 -9.76 15.27
N ILE A 221 -13.21 -11.04 14.94
CA ILE A 221 -14.25 -11.93 14.42
C ILE A 221 -15.42 -12.06 15.41
N GLY A 222 -15.10 -12.24 16.68
CA GLY A 222 -16.09 -12.28 17.77
C GLY A 222 -16.92 -10.99 17.80
N ASP A 223 -16.25 -9.84 17.78
CA ASP A 223 -16.88 -8.52 17.82
C ASP A 223 -17.74 -8.25 16.60
N LEU A 224 -17.22 -8.50 15.41
CA LEU A 224 -17.92 -8.28 14.15
C LEU A 224 -19.20 -9.14 14.07
N MET A 225 -19.17 -10.39 14.54
CA MET A 225 -20.36 -11.24 14.62
C MET A 225 -21.36 -10.79 15.70
N LEU A 226 -20.89 -10.42 16.89
CA LEU A 226 -21.75 -10.08 18.01
C LEU A 226 -22.37 -8.69 17.88
N PHE A 227 -21.58 -7.73 17.42
CA PHE A 227 -21.95 -6.32 17.35
C PHE A 227 -22.29 -5.86 15.93
N GLN A 228 -22.09 -6.70 14.91
CA GLN A 228 -22.48 -6.43 13.52
C GLN A 228 -21.79 -5.18 12.95
N TYR A 229 -20.47 -5.10 13.07
CA TYR A 229 -19.70 -3.96 12.53
C TYR A 229 -19.87 -3.78 11.01
N ALA A 230 -20.10 -4.85 10.25
CA ALA A 230 -20.36 -4.77 8.81
C ALA A 230 -21.85 -4.49 8.53
N ARG A 231 -22.25 -3.21 8.54
CA ARG A 231 -23.57 -2.74 8.08
C ARG A 231 -23.52 -1.26 7.69
N THR A 232 -24.45 -0.83 6.86
CA THR A 232 -24.68 0.61 6.62
C THR A 232 -25.09 1.31 7.91
N HIS A 233 -24.47 2.47 8.17
CA HIS A 233 -24.74 3.26 9.36
C HIS A 233 -24.47 4.75 9.10
N GLY A 234 -24.68 5.57 10.12
CA GLY A 234 -24.42 7.00 10.11
C GLY A 234 -25.05 7.66 11.32
N MET A 235 -24.51 8.80 11.73
CA MET A 235 -24.99 9.52 12.91
C MET A 235 -26.50 9.79 12.82
N TYR A 236 -26.97 10.10 11.61
CA TYR A 236 -28.39 10.22 11.27
C TYR A 236 -28.69 9.44 9.98
N ILE A 237 -29.78 8.69 9.97
CA ILE A 237 -30.38 8.11 8.75
C ILE A 237 -31.78 8.71 8.61
N ASP A 238 -32.08 9.25 7.43
CA ASP A 238 -33.35 9.95 7.14
C ASP A 238 -33.69 11.05 8.16
N GLY A 239 -32.66 11.81 8.58
CA GLY A 239 -32.78 12.89 9.55
C GLY A 239 -33.02 12.45 11.00
N LYS A 240 -32.95 11.14 11.30
CA LYS A 240 -33.13 10.59 12.65
C LYS A 240 -31.86 9.93 13.16
N PRO A 241 -31.52 10.06 14.46
CA PRO A 241 -30.39 9.35 15.03
C PRO A 241 -30.48 7.84 14.79
N TYR A 242 -29.42 7.26 14.25
CA TYR A 242 -29.40 5.82 13.98
C TYR A 242 -29.14 5.04 15.26
N ARG A 243 -30.11 4.19 15.64
CA ARG A 243 -30.00 3.34 16.82
C ARG A 243 -29.39 1.99 16.43
N SER A 244 -28.39 1.58 17.19
CA SER A 244 -27.59 0.40 16.94
C SER A 244 -27.56 -0.51 18.19
N ASN A 245 -26.43 -1.16 18.50
CA ASN A 245 -26.18 -1.85 19.77
C ASN A 245 -24.95 -1.22 20.46
N LEU A 246 -24.73 -1.50 21.75
CA LEU A 246 -23.64 -0.91 22.55
C LEU A 246 -22.25 -1.04 21.88
N GLY A 247 -21.91 -2.23 21.38
CA GLY A 247 -20.62 -2.50 20.75
C GLY A 247 -20.43 -1.77 19.44
N PHE A 248 -21.47 -1.74 18.61
CA PHE A 248 -21.45 -0.99 17.37
C PHE A 248 -21.36 0.51 17.61
N ALA A 249 -22.19 1.05 18.50
CA ALA A 249 -22.19 2.46 18.86
C ALA A 249 -20.82 2.90 19.39
N PHE A 250 -20.15 2.03 20.15
CA PHE A 250 -18.80 2.32 20.62
C PHE A 250 -17.76 2.26 19.50
N ASN A 251 -17.82 1.25 18.64
CA ASN A 251 -16.93 1.13 17.47
C ASN A 251 -17.01 2.34 16.54
N GLU A 252 -18.21 2.67 16.09
CA GLU A 252 -18.44 3.79 15.18
C GLU A 252 -18.24 5.13 15.86
N GLY A 253 -18.68 5.25 17.12
CA GLY A 253 -18.48 6.48 17.90
C GLY A 253 -17.01 6.80 18.12
N TRP A 254 -16.15 5.78 18.27
CA TRP A 254 -14.70 5.94 18.30
C TRP A 254 -14.15 6.45 16.98
N ALA A 255 -14.54 5.84 15.86
CA ALA A 255 -14.09 6.23 14.52
C ALA A 255 -14.55 7.65 14.14
N ILE A 256 -15.80 8.02 14.45
CA ILE A 256 -16.34 9.38 14.27
C ILE A 256 -15.61 10.37 15.19
N TYR A 257 -15.32 10.01 16.44
CA TYR A 257 -14.52 10.87 17.30
C TYR A 257 -13.12 11.10 16.71
N HIS A 258 -12.49 10.05 16.17
CA HIS A 258 -11.18 10.14 15.54
C HIS A 258 -11.18 11.03 14.28
N SER A 259 -12.26 11.01 13.47
CA SER A 259 -12.36 11.88 12.29
C SER A 259 -12.34 13.38 12.65
N THR A 260 -12.85 13.75 13.83
CA THR A 260 -12.90 15.15 14.31
C THR A 260 -11.52 15.83 14.45
N PHE A 261 -10.43 15.07 14.48
CA PHE A 261 -9.10 15.66 14.65
C PHE A 261 -8.64 16.47 13.45
N LEU A 262 -9.02 16.05 12.25
CA LEU A 262 -8.57 16.66 11.00
C LEU A 262 -9.75 17.08 10.10
N ASP A 263 -10.98 16.68 10.43
CA ASP A 263 -12.20 17.12 9.75
C ASP A 263 -13.04 18.06 10.65
N GLU A 264 -13.08 19.34 10.27
CA GLU A 264 -13.81 20.37 11.01
C GLU A 264 -15.33 20.27 10.84
N ASN A 265 -15.82 19.66 9.75
CA ASN A 265 -17.25 19.44 9.55
C ASN A 265 -17.74 18.33 10.49
N ASP A 266 -17.00 17.23 10.59
CA ASP A 266 -17.31 16.15 11.52
C ASP A 266 -17.20 16.60 12.97
N LYS A 267 -16.17 17.39 13.30
CA LYS A 267 -16.07 18.03 14.62
C LYS A 267 -17.31 18.86 14.94
N LYS A 268 -17.78 19.71 14.03
CA LYS A 268 -19.02 20.48 14.22
C LYS A 268 -20.26 19.59 14.36
N ARG A 269 -20.36 18.51 13.58
CA ARG A 269 -21.47 17.55 13.68
C ARG A 269 -21.51 16.87 15.06
N VAL A 270 -20.35 16.48 15.57
CA VAL A 270 -20.21 15.82 16.88
C VAL A 270 -20.43 16.79 18.05
N GLU A 271 -19.97 18.04 17.93
CA GLU A 271 -20.22 19.12 18.90
C GLU A 271 -21.70 19.49 19.00
N ASN A 272 -22.39 19.55 17.85
CA ASN A 272 -23.80 19.89 17.75
C ASN A 272 -24.73 18.68 17.81
N TRP A 273 -24.21 17.49 18.16
CA TRP A 273 -25.03 16.31 18.34
C TRP A 273 -26.12 16.61 19.37
N ASP A 274 -27.37 16.63 18.92
CA ASP A 274 -28.52 16.79 19.78
C ASP A 274 -28.70 15.49 20.57
N PRO A 275 -28.39 15.46 21.87
CA PRO A 275 -28.62 14.27 22.66
C PRO A 275 -30.11 13.97 22.57
N ILE A 276 -30.49 12.80 22.03
CA ILE A 276 -31.83 12.28 22.28
C ILE A 276 -31.96 12.20 23.80
N GLN A 277 -32.65 13.18 24.37
CA GLN A 277 -32.72 13.36 25.81
C GLN A 277 -33.21 12.07 26.44
N GLY A 278 -32.36 11.48 27.30
CA GLY A 278 -32.79 10.46 28.24
C GLY A 278 -32.94 9.03 27.73
N SER A 279 -32.32 8.62 26.62
CA SER A 279 -32.37 7.19 26.26
C SER A 279 -31.58 6.33 27.27
N GLY A 280 -30.46 6.85 27.81
CA GLY A 280 -29.58 6.14 28.76
C GLY A 280 -28.89 4.89 28.17
N LYS A 281 -29.08 4.63 26.87
CA LYS A 281 -28.79 3.33 26.28
C LYS A 281 -27.47 3.24 25.54
N PHE A 282 -26.75 4.35 25.31
CA PHE A 282 -25.44 4.38 24.66
C PHE A 282 -25.35 3.55 23.35
N GLU A 283 -26.46 3.44 22.63
CA GLU A 283 -26.64 2.65 21.40
C GLU A 283 -26.54 3.52 20.13
N TYR A 284 -26.13 4.78 20.28
CA TYR A 284 -26.00 5.76 19.19
C TYR A 284 -24.54 6.15 19.03
N GLU A 285 -23.98 5.93 17.83
CA GLU A 285 -22.59 6.28 17.52
C GLU A 285 -22.29 7.78 17.74
N GLY A 286 -23.24 8.65 17.38
CA GLY A 286 -23.13 10.09 17.59
C GLY A 286 -23.13 10.48 19.07
N GLU A 287 -23.87 9.75 19.92
CA GLU A 287 -23.84 9.97 21.38
C GLU A 287 -22.46 9.62 21.94
N VAL A 288 -21.91 8.45 21.56
CA VAL A 288 -20.58 8.02 21.99
C VAL A 288 -19.51 9.00 21.52
N ALA A 289 -19.48 9.35 20.23
CA ALA A 289 -18.51 10.29 19.67
C ALA A 289 -18.54 11.64 20.38
N SER A 290 -19.75 12.15 20.64
CA SER A 290 -19.94 13.43 21.32
C SER A 290 -19.48 13.40 22.77
N ARG A 291 -19.64 12.27 23.46
CA ARG A 291 -19.13 12.10 24.83
C ARG A 291 -17.61 11.93 24.87
N LEU A 292 -17.02 11.16 23.94
CA LEU A 292 -15.57 11.06 23.77
C LEU A 292 -14.95 12.44 23.50
N LEU A 293 -15.52 13.23 22.60
CA LEU A 293 -15.05 14.58 22.29
C LEU A 293 -15.08 15.49 23.53
N ARG A 294 -16.16 15.44 24.31
CA ARG A 294 -16.29 16.21 25.56
C ARG A 294 -15.27 15.76 26.62
N LEU A 295 -15.07 14.45 26.82
CA LEU A 295 -14.04 13.94 27.73
C LEU A 295 -12.64 14.36 27.27
N SER A 296 -12.35 14.25 25.98
CA SER A 296 -11.06 14.68 25.40
C SER A 296 -10.78 16.15 25.73
N LYS A 297 -11.77 17.03 25.52
CA LYS A 297 -11.62 18.47 25.80
C LYS A 297 -11.44 18.79 27.28
N ALA A 298 -12.14 18.06 28.16
CA ALA A 298 -12.17 18.36 29.58
C ALA A 298 -11.05 17.67 30.39
N CYS A 299 -10.57 16.51 29.93
CA CYS A 299 -9.89 15.55 30.79
C CYS A 299 -8.64 14.93 30.16
N GLY A 300 -7.80 15.76 29.54
CA GLY A 300 -6.43 15.35 29.15
C GLY A 300 -6.26 14.93 27.69
N GLY A 301 -7.20 15.29 26.81
CA GLY A 301 -7.05 15.09 25.37
C GLY A 301 -7.18 13.63 24.92
N PHE A 302 -6.67 13.35 23.72
CA PHE A 302 -6.69 12.01 23.15
C PHE A 302 -5.82 11.02 23.95
N ASP A 303 -4.65 11.46 24.45
CA ASP A 303 -3.75 10.61 25.25
C ASP A 303 -4.47 9.97 26.45
N ALA A 304 -5.27 10.74 27.18
CA ALA A 304 -6.05 10.22 28.31
C ALA A 304 -7.09 9.17 27.90
N LEU A 305 -7.79 9.41 26.78
CA LEU A 305 -8.76 8.46 26.23
C LEU A 305 -8.06 7.18 25.73
N TRP A 306 -6.95 7.36 25.03
CA TRP A 306 -6.14 6.29 24.47
C TRP A 306 -5.54 5.41 25.57
N SER A 307 -4.97 6.01 26.62
CA SER A 307 -4.48 5.28 27.78
C SER A 307 -5.59 4.50 28.49
N ALA A 308 -6.81 5.02 28.53
CA ALA A 308 -7.95 4.31 29.09
C ALA A 308 -8.33 3.09 28.22
N LEU A 309 -8.41 3.27 26.90
CA LEU A 309 -8.70 2.20 25.94
C LEU A 309 -7.67 1.05 26.08
N LYS A 310 -6.37 1.38 26.02
CA LYS A 310 -5.26 0.41 26.21
C LYS A 310 -5.36 -0.37 27.52
N SER A 311 -5.95 0.24 28.56
CA SER A 311 -6.04 -0.37 29.88
C SER A 311 -7.16 -1.38 30.03
N GLY A 312 -8.19 -1.32 29.17
CA GLY A 312 -9.26 -2.30 29.11
C GLY A 312 -8.99 -3.46 28.15
N THR A 313 -8.07 -3.29 27.19
CA THR A 313 -7.64 -4.36 26.27
C THR A 313 -7.23 -5.62 27.01
N GLY A 314 -7.70 -6.79 26.54
CA GLY A 314 -7.25 -8.09 27.03
C GLY A 314 -7.78 -8.48 28.41
N LYS A 315 -8.71 -7.71 28.98
CA LYS A 315 -9.31 -8.00 30.29
C LYS A 315 -10.74 -8.46 30.13
N ASP A 316 -11.10 -9.50 30.87
CA ASP A 316 -12.48 -9.98 30.96
C ASP A 316 -13.37 -8.84 31.46
N ILE A 317 -14.39 -8.52 30.67
CA ILE A 317 -15.40 -7.53 31.02
C ILE A 317 -16.77 -8.21 31.06
N ASP A 318 -17.51 -7.92 32.13
CA ASP A 318 -18.72 -8.64 32.52
C ASP A 318 -19.79 -8.71 31.41
N GLY A 319 -20.31 -9.93 31.17
CA GLY A 319 -21.58 -10.17 30.49
C GLY A 319 -21.55 -10.56 28.99
N GLY A 320 -20.38 -10.59 28.34
CA GLY A 320 -20.22 -11.08 26.96
C GLY A 320 -19.96 -12.59 26.86
N PRO A 321 -20.03 -13.23 25.68
CA PRO A 321 -19.55 -14.61 25.47
C PRO A 321 -18.01 -14.68 25.64
N PRO A 322 -17.41 -15.78 26.15
CA PRO A 322 -15.98 -15.89 26.43
C PRO A 322 -15.02 -15.47 25.30
N ALA A 323 -15.43 -15.61 24.03
CA ALA A 323 -14.64 -15.21 22.87
C ALA A 323 -14.59 -13.68 22.61
N ALA A 324 -15.48 -12.90 23.22
CA ALA A 324 -15.58 -11.44 23.10
C ALA A 324 -15.52 -10.74 24.47
N GLN A 325 -15.05 -11.44 25.50
CA GLN A 325 -14.94 -10.89 26.84
C GLN A 325 -13.72 -9.97 27.02
N SER A 326 -12.81 -9.86 26.04
CA SER A 326 -11.54 -9.15 26.22
C SER A 326 -11.48 -7.82 25.46
N GLY A 327 -11.73 -6.67 26.11
CA GLY A 327 -11.63 -5.36 25.45
C GLY A 327 -12.81 -4.44 25.74
N ILE A 328 -12.79 -3.19 25.25
CA ILE A 328 -13.83 -2.20 25.55
C ILE A 328 -14.83 -2.13 24.40
N HIS A 329 -16.10 -2.47 24.67
CA HIS A 329 -17.17 -2.58 23.67
C HIS A 329 -18.41 -1.77 24.03
N SER A 330 -18.31 -0.82 24.94
CA SER A 330 -19.44 0.06 25.26
C SER A 330 -18.95 1.31 25.98
N TRP A 331 -19.77 2.36 25.92
CA TRP A 331 -19.50 3.57 26.67
C TRP A 331 -19.35 3.34 28.19
N PRO A 332 -20.24 2.59 28.89
CA PRO A 332 -20.08 2.36 30.33
C PRO A 332 -18.77 1.66 30.71
N GLN A 333 -18.33 0.69 29.90
CA GLN A 333 -17.04 0.02 30.10
C GLN A 333 -15.89 1.01 29.91
N PHE A 334 -15.93 1.81 28.84
CA PHE A 334 -14.93 2.84 28.57
C PHE A 334 -14.84 3.85 29.72
N GLU A 335 -15.99 4.39 30.14
CA GLU A 335 -16.09 5.38 31.21
C GLU A 335 -15.52 4.83 32.53
N THR A 336 -15.80 3.56 32.86
CA THR A 336 -15.24 2.90 34.04
C THR A 336 -13.70 2.88 34.00
N TRP A 337 -13.11 2.46 32.88
CA TRP A 337 -11.66 2.45 32.71
C TRP A 337 -11.05 3.84 32.68
N PHE A 338 -11.75 4.78 32.04
CA PHE A 338 -11.33 6.17 31.93
C PHE A 338 -11.28 6.84 33.30
N MET A 339 -12.33 6.73 34.11
CA MET A 339 -12.38 7.32 35.45
C MET A 339 -11.36 6.67 36.39
N LYS A 340 -11.10 5.36 36.24
CA LYS A 340 -10.04 4.67 36.98
C LYS A 340 -8.64 5.21 36.64
N LYS A 341 -8.40 5.60 35.39
CA LYS A 341 -7.12 6.18 34.93
C LYS A 341 -7.00 7.67 35.19
N ASN A 342 -8.11 8.38 35.18
CA ASN A 342 -8.17 9.84 35.28
C ASN A 342 -9.08 10.26 36.45
N PRO A 343 -8.74 9.92 37.71
CA PRO A 343 -9.62 10.15 38.87
C PRO A 343 -9.88 11.63 39.17
N SER A 344 -9.04 12.53 38.63
CA SER A 344 -9.21 13.98 38.71
C SER A 344 -10.16 14.57 37.65
N CYS A 345 -10.65 13.75 36.71
CA CYS A 345 -11.66 14.18 35.75
C CYS A 345 -13.03 14.23 36.43
N HIS A 346 -13.57 15.44 36.61
CA HIS A 346 -14.89 15.66 37.20
C HIS A 346 -15.88 16.13 36.14
N MET A 347 -16.41 15.18 35.37
CA MET A 347 -17.49 15.44 34.41
C MET A 347 -18.80 14.89 34.98
N ILE A 348 -19.80 15.77 35.18
CA ILE A 348 -21.14 15.35 35.61
C ILE A 348 -21.90 14.86 34.37
N TRP A 349 -21.93 13.54 34.19
CA TRP A 349 -22.85 12.90 33.27
C TRP A 349 -24.10 12.49 34.05
N ASN A 350 -25.28 12.98 33.69
CA ASN A 350 -26.52 12.42 34.24
C ASN A 350 -26.57 10.92 33.86
N PRO A 351 -26.53 10.00 34.84
CA PRO A 351 -26.56 8.58 34.53
C PRO A 351 -28.01 8.14 34.27
N ALA A 352 -28.17 7.10 33.45
CA ALA A 352 -29.35 6.26 33.46
C ALA A 352 -28.93 4.79 33.27
N PRO A 353 -29.72 3.85 33.81
CA PRO A 353 -29.22 2.62 34.42
C PRO A 353 -29.15 1.42 33.47
N ASP A 354 -28.45 0.41 33.97
CA ASP A 354 -28.31 -0.98 33.52
C ASP A 354 -29.37 -1.46 32.52
N ALA A 355 -28.91 -1.85 31.32
CA ALA A 355 -29.43 -2.98 30.56
C ALA A 355 -28.49 -3.33 29.39
N LEU A 356 -27.62 -4.33 29.59
CA LEU A 356 -27.10 -5.15 28.50
C LEU A 356 -28.29 -5.96 27.96
N HIS A 357 -28.92 -5.62 26.81
CA HIS A 357 -29.74 -6.60 26.08
C HIS A 357 -30.06 -6.31 24.59
N ARG A 358 -29.91 -7.41 23.83
CA ARG A 358 -30.41 -7.84 22.51
C ARG A 358 -29.78 -7.26 21.23
N ILE A 359 -28.98 -8.13 20.61
CA ILE A 359 -28.50 -8.11 19.23
C ILE A 359 -29.70 -8.38 18.29
N PRO A 360 -30.12 -7.43 17.43
CA PRO A 360 -31.10 -7.69 16.39
C PRO A 360 -30.48 -8.60 15.32
N LYS A 361 -31.12 -9.71 14.95
CA LYS A 361 -30.69 -10.55 13.82
C LYS A 361 -31.31 -10.04 12.52
N THR A 362 -30.57 -9.30 11.71
CA THR A 362 -30.63 -9.40 10.23
C THR A 362 -29.47 -8.61 9.62
N LEU A 363 -28.74 -9.31 8.75
CA LEU A 363 -27.62 -8.79 7.97
C LEU A 363 -28.16 -8.68 6.54
N GLU A 364 -28.85 -7.58 6.24
CA GLU A 364 -29.47 -7.37 4.93
C GLU A 364 -29.00 -6.04 4.37
N HIS A 365 -27.85 -6.08 3.69
CA HIS A 365 -27.64 -5.57 2.33
C HIS A 365 -26.20 -5.88 1.94
N VAL A 366 -26.03 -6.88 1.06
CA VAL A 366 -24.75 -7.17 0.41
C VAL A 366 -24.99 -6.95 -1.09
N ILE A 367 -24.09 -6.20 -1.74
CA ILE A 367 -24.09 -6.04 -3.19
C ILE A 367 -24.01 -7.43 -3.84
N GLY A 368 -24.75 -7.63 -4.94
CA GLY A 368 -24.74 -8.89 -5.67
C GLY A 368 -23.34 -9.28 -6.15
N VAL A 369 -22.97 -10.54 -5.89
CA VAL A 369 -21.73 -11.22 -6.33
C VAL A 369 -21.37 -10.96 -7.80
N ASP A 370 -22.37 -10.72 -8.65
CA ASP A 370 -22.19 -10.52 -10.09
C ASP A 370 -21.58 -9.16 -10.44
N ALA A 371 -21.91 -8.08 -9.72
CA ALA A 371 -21.32 -6.74 -9.95
C ALA A 371 -19.83 -6.70 -9.57
N GLN A 372 -19.47 -7.47 -8.55
CA GLN A 372 -18.10 -7.61 -8.06
C GLN A 372 -17.24 -8.41 -9.05
N ARG A 373 -17.77 -9.51 -9.58
CA ARG A 373 -17.12 -10.28 -10.65
C ARG A 373 -16.94 -9.45 -11.92
N HIS A 374 -17.92 -8.62 -12.26
CA HIS A 374 -17.82 -7.71 -13.40
C HIS A 374 -16.69 -6.68 -13.22
N THR A 375 -16.56 -6.10 -12.03
CA THR A 375 -15.50 -5.11 -11.74
C THR A 375 -14.10 -5.73 -11.80
N ILE A 376 -13.92 -6.94 -11.22
CA ILE A 376 -12.69 -7.71 -11.37
C ILE A 376 -12.41 -8.03 -12.85
N GLY A 377 -13.44 -8.45 -13.58
CA GLY A 377 -13.35 -8.71 -15.02
C GLY A 377 -12.83 -7.49 -15.79
N ASN A 378 -13.43 -6.32 -15.57
CA ASN A 378 -13.02 -5.06 -16.20
C ASN A 378 -11.57 -4.69 -15.86
N GLN A 379 -11.11 -4.90 -14.62
CA GLN A 379 -9.72 -4.63 -14.25
C GLN A 379 -8.74 -5.56 -14.95
N LEU A 380 -9.08 -6.84 -15.10
CA LEU A 380 -8.27 -7.81 -15.83
C LEU A 380 -8.29 -7.54 -17.33
N ASP A 381 -9.42 -7.10 -17.87
CA ASP A 381 -9.57 -6.77 -19.28
C ASP A 381 -8.82 -5.48 -19.61
N GLY A 382 -8.87 -4.46 -18.75
CA GLY A 382 -8.01 -3.27 -18.84
C GLY A 382 -6.52 -3.61 -18.71
N PHE A 383 -6.20 -4.55 -17.81
CA PHE A 383 -4.85 -5.08 -17.71
C PHE A 383 -4.42 -5.68 -19.05
N ASP A 384 -5.21 -6.60 -19.63
CA ASP A 384 -4.91 -7.32 -20.88
C ASP A 384 -4.98 -6.48 -22.15
N ALA A 385 -5.84 -5.45 -22.20
CA ALA A 385 -5.94 -4.50 -23.30
C ALA A 385 -4.71 -3.59 -23.38
N SER A 386 -4.02 -3.42 -22.26
CA SER A 386 -2.91 -2.50 -22.21
C SER A 386 -1.68 -3.00 -22.98
N PRO A 387 -1.13 -2.19 -23.90
CA PRO A 387 -0.08 -2.64 -24.80
C PRO A 387 1.20 -2.94 -24.01
N LEU A 388 1.78 -4.11 -24.26
CA LEU A 388 3.10 -4.47 -23.76
C LEU A 388 4.16 -3.58 -24.42
N LYS A 389 4.57 -2.52 -23.72
CA LYS A 389 5.67 -1.64 -24.15
C LYS A 389 7.00 -2.26 -23.76
N VAL A 390 7.57 -3.07 -24.66
CA VAL A 390 8.92 -3.60 -24.49
C VAL A 390 9.92 -2.50 -24.85
N THR A 391 10.56 -1.91 -23.86
CA THR A 391 11.67 -0.98 -24.08
C THR A 391 12.97 -1.78 -24.09
N VAL A 392 13.75 -1.64 -25.16
CA VAL A 392 15.00 -2.40 -25.35
C VAL A 392 16.15 -1.43 -25.41
N LYS A 393 16.97 -1.42 -24.36
CA LYS A 393 18.20 -0.61 -24.29
C LYS A 393 19.14 -0.92 -25.45
N TRP A 394 19.39 -2.18 -25.76
CA TRP A 394 20.24 -2.58 -26.90
C TRP A 394 19.44 -2.77 -28.20
N ASP A 395 18.88 -1.69 -28.75
CA ASP A 395 18.20 -1.77 -30.05
C ASP A 395 19.18 -1.96 -31.23
N ALA A 396 18.64 -2.13 -32.44
CA ALA A 396 19.46 -2.32 -33.63
C ALA A 396 20.44 -1.16 -33.88
N ALA A 397 20.05 0.07 -33.55
CA ALA A 397 20.87 1.27 -33.75
C ALA A 397 22.03 1.34 -32.76
N ARG A 398 21.80 1.06 -31.47
CA ARG A 398 22.84 0.99 -30.43
C ARG A 398 23.76 -0.22 -30.67
N ILE A 399 23.23 -1.38 -31.06
CA ILE A 399 24.06 -2.54 -31.43
C ILE A 399 24.98 -2.22 -32.63
N ALA A 400 24.51 -1.47 -33.62
CA ALA A 400 25.34 -1.11 -34.78
C ALA A 400 26.58 -0.27 -34.41
N LYS A 401 26.53 0.49 -33.29
CA LYS A 401 27.66 1.27 -32.76
C LYS A 401 28.74 0.39 -32.10
N LEU A 402 28.43 -0.86 -31.78
CA LEU A 402 29.37 -1.77 -31.13
C LEU A 402 30.48 -2.25 -32.08
N PRO A 403 31.68 -2.61 -31.55
CA PRO A 403 32.67 -3.40 -32.27
C PRO A 403 32.08 -4.62 -33.01
N ALA A 404 32.55 -4.92 -34.22
CA ALA A 404 31.97 -6.01 -35.03
C ALA A 404 31.95 -7.37 -34.30
N ALA A 405 32.97 -7.66 -33.50
CA ALA A 405 33.12 -8.92 -32.75
C ALA A 405 32.03 -9.16 -31.69
N ILE A 406 31.33 -8.12 -31.23
CA ILE A 406 30.35 -8.23 -30.14
C ILE A 406 28.90 -7.98 -30.60
N ARG A 407 28.68 -7.53 -31.84
CA ARG A 407 27.33 -7.26 -32.38
C ARG A 407 26.45 -8.50 -32.34
N ALA A 408 26.90 -9.59 -32.96
CA ALA A 408 26.14 -10.85 -33.04
C ALA A 408 25.79 -11.46 -31.67
N PRO A 409 26.74 -11.62 -30.72
CA PRO A 409 26.40 -12.11 -29.39
C PRO A 409 25.48 -11.15 -28.62
N MET A 410 25.66 -9.82 -28.76
CA MET A 410 24.75 -8.85 -28.15
C MET A 410 23.32 -8.97 -28.71
N THR A 411 23.15 -9.11 -30.02
CA THR A 411 21.84 -9.32 -30.65
C THR A 411 21.15 -10.57 -30.09
N ARG A 412 21.88 -11.70 -29.98
CA ARG A 412 21.29 -12.95 -29.47
C ARG A 412 20.89 -12.86 -28.01
N ILE A 413 21.72 -12.26 -27.15
CA ILE A 413 21.39 -12.07 -25.74
C ILE A 413 20.23 -11.11 -25.57
N THR A 414 20.21 -10.00 -26.31
CA THR A 414 19.13 -9.02 -26.25
C THR A 414 17.80 -9.64 -26.65
N GLU A 415 17.77 -10.42 -27.74
CA GLU A 415 16.56 -11.11 -28.18
C GLU A 415 16.08 -12.15 -27.15
N LYS A 416 16.99 -12.92 -26.54
CA LYS A 416 16.64 -13.86 -25.46
C LYS A 416 16.06 -13.14 -24.24
N ARG A 417 16.65 -12.02 -23.81
CA ARG A 417 16.13 -11.19 -22.71
C ARG A 417 14.75 -10.64 -23.05
N LYS A 418 14.56 -10.17 -24.29
CA LYS A 418 13.27 -9.69 -24.81
C LYS A 418 12.18 -10.75 -24.71
N GLN A 419 12.48 -11.96 -25.20
CA GLN A 419 11.56 -13.09 -25.17
C GLN A 419 11.23 -13.52 -23.74
N ALA A 420 12.23 -13.55 -22.85
CA ALA A 420 12.01 -13.86 -21.43
C ALA A 420 11.14 -12.79 -20.73
N PHE A 421 11.32 -11.51 -21.04
CA PHE A 421 10.47 -10.42 -20.55
C PHE A 421 9.02 -10.59 -21.02
N ILE A 422 8.80 -10.77 -22.32
CA ILE A 422 7.46 -10.98 -22.90
C ILE A 422 6.79 -12.20 -22.28
N ALA A 423 7.51 -13.32 -22.16
CA ALA A 423 6.99 -14.54 -21.57
C ALA A 423 6.65 -14.36 -20.09
N HIS A 424 7.44 -13.60 -19.33
CA HIS A 424 7.16 -13.29 -17.94
C HIS A 424 5.89 -12.44 -17.79
N GLU A 425 5.78 -11.35 -18.54
CA GLU A 425 4.61 -10.46 -18.53
C GLU A 425 3.32 -11.22 -18.89
N ALA A 426 3.35 -12.03 -19.95
CA ALA A 426 2.22 -12.88 -20.34
C ALA A 426 1.87 -13.91 -19.26
N HIS A 427 2.87 -14.50 -18.61
CA HIS A 427 2.66 -15.47 -17.53
C HIS A 427 2.04 -14.81 -16.28
N VAL A 428 2.54 -13.64 -15.86
CA VAL A 428 1.94 -12.91 -14.73
C VAL A 428 0.47 -12.59 -15.02
N ARG A 429 0.17 -12.10 -16.23
CA ARG A 429 -1.21 -11.85 -16.69
C ARG A 429 -2.11 -13.06 -16.55
N SER A 430 -1.66 -14.20 -17.07
CA SER A 430 -2.39 -15.46 -16.96
C SER A 430 -2.59 -15.90 -15.50
N VAL A 431 -1.58 -15.75 -14.64
CA VAL A 431 -1.67 -16.09 -13.21
C VAL A 431 -2.67 -15.19 -12.49
N LEU A 432 -2.62 -13.87 -12.71
CA LEU A 432 -3.54 -12.93 -12.08
C LEU A 432 -4.98 -13.17 -12.54
N ARG A 433 -5.21 -13.38 -13.83
CA ARG A 433 -6.54 -13.74 -14.36
C ARG A 433 -7.07 -15.04 -13.73
N THR A 434 -6.24 -16.08 -13.69
CA THR A 434 -6.60 -17.36 -13.07
C THR A 434 -6.93 -17.23 -11.58
N HIS A 435 -6.20 -16.37 -10.84
CA HIS A 435 -6.46 -16.15 -9.42
C HIS A 435 -7.73 -15.32 -9.21
N ALA A 436 -7.95 -14.32 -10.05
CA ALA A 436 -9.12 -13.48 -10.01
C ALA A 436 -10.42 -14.25 -10.29
N GLU A 437 -10.41 -15.18 -11.25
CA GLU A 437 -11.55 -16.06 -11.54
C GLU A 437 -11.90 -17.00 -10.37
N LYS A 438 -10.89 -17.39 -9.59
CA LYS A 438 -11.06 -18.26 -8.40
C LYS A 438 -11.41 -17.47 -7.15
N PHE A 439 -11.38 -16.15 -7.23
CA PHE A 439 -11.53 -15.29 -6.08
C PHE A 439 -12.99 -15.25 -5.65
N VAL A 440 -13.25 -15.59 -4.39
CA VAL A 440 -14.59 -15.56 -3.82
C VAL A 440 -14.84 -14.15 -3.30
N PRO A 441 -15.91 -13.47 -3.74
CA PRO A 441 -16.22 -12.16 -3.22
C PRO A 441 -16.43 -12.15 -1.71
N ALA A 442 -16.11 -11.01 -1.09
CA ALA A 442 -16.36 -10.82 0.32
C ALA A 442 -17.88 -10.91 0.56
N THR A 443 -18.26 -11.78 1.47
CA THR A 443 -19.60 -11.81 2.06
C THR A 443 -19.50 -11.25 3.46
N ALA A 444 -20.59 -10.69 3.97
CA ALA A 444 -20.65 -10.29 5.38
C ALA A 444 -20.20 -11.41 6.32
N LYS A 445 -20.51 -12.68 5.99
CA LYS A 445 -20.03 -13.85 6.73
C LYS A 445 -18.52 -14.01 6.67
N SER A 446 -17.90 -13.91 5.49
CA SER A 446 -16.46 -14.11 5.33
C SER A 446 -15.61 -12.98 5.91
N ILE A 447 -16.15 -11.76 5.95
CA ILE A 447 -15.55 -10.64 6.68
C ILE A 447 -15.70 -10.94 8.18
N ALA A 448 -16.91 -11.31 8.59
CA ALA A 448 -17.22 -11.59 9.99
C ALA A 448 -16.44 -12.74 10.60
N ASP A 449 -16.11 -13.79 9.85
CA ASP A 449 -15.31 -14.90 10.35
C ASP A 449 -13.81 -14.81 9.98
N GLY A 450 -13.37 -13.67 9.41
CA GLY A 450 -12.00 -13.40 8.99
C GLY A 450 -11.48 -14.33 7.89
N SER A 451 -12.33 -15.20 7.33
CA SER A 451 -11.92 -16.08 6.24
C SER A 451 -11.50 -15.30 4.99
N ARG A 452 -11.99 -14.07 4.82
CA ARG A 452 -11.59 -13.14 3.77
C ARG A 452 -10.09 -12.82 3.81
N ASP A 453 -9.58 -12.41 4.96
CA ASP A 453 -8.18 -12.01 5.13
C ASP A 453 -7.24 -13.21 4.98
N LYS A 454 -7.65 -14.37 5.49
CA LYS A 454 -6.93 -15.64 5.27
C LYS A 454 -6.89 -16.03 3.80
N GLN A 455 -7.99 -15.86 3.07
CA GLN A 455 -8.03 -16.10 1.63
C GLN A 455 -7.10 -15.13 0.87
N LEU A 456 -7.06 -13.85 1.26
CA LEU A 456 -6.13 -12.87 0.69
C LEU A 456 -4.67 -13.27 0.92
N ALA A 457 -4.30 -13.57 2.17
CA ALA A 457 -2.95 -14.00 2.51
C ALA A 457 -2.53 -15.27 1.77
N ALA A 458 -3.43 -16.26 1.67
CA ALA A 458 -3.19 -17.49 0.93
C ALA A 458 -3.07 -17.24 -0.59
N ALA A 459 -3.91 -16.36 -1.15
CA ALA A 459 -3.85 -15.98 -2.56
C ALA A 459 -2.51 -15.29 -2.88
N ARG A 460 -2.03 -14.38 -2.02
CA ARG A 460 -0.72 -13.72 -2.16
C ARG A 460 0.42 -14.74 -2.20
N ALA A 461 0.45 -15.67 -1.25
CA ALA A 461 1.47 -16.73 -1.22
C ALA A 461 1.41 -17.63 -2.48
N SER A 462 0.20 -17.97 -2.95
CA SER A 462 -0.02 -18.73 -4.18
C SER A 462 0.48 -17.98 -5.42
N ILE A 463 0.23 -16.67 -5.52
CA ILE A 463 0.70 -15.82 -6.62
C ILE A 463 2.22 -15.74 -6.65
N ILE A 464 2.87 -15.50 -5.50
CA ILE A 464 4.33 -15.46 -5.40
C ILE A 464 4.93 -16.76 -5.93
N LYS A 465 4.37 -17.91 -5.54
CA LYS A 465 4.85 -19.21 -6.01
C LYS A 465 4.59 -19.42 -7.51
N ALA A 466 3.37 -19.14 -7.97
CA ALA A 466 2.95 -19.34 -9.35
C ALA A 466 3.74 -18.49 -10.36
N ILE A 467 4.18 -17.29 -9.96
CA ILE A 467 5.02 -16.41 -10.78
C ILE A 467 6.51 -16.70 -10.55
N GLY A 468 6.91 -16.91 -9.30
CA GLY A 468 8.30 -17.04 -8.88
C GLY A 468 9.00 -18.27 -9.44
N GLU A 469 8.36 -19.44 -9.42
CA GLU A 469 8.97 -20.67 -9.94
C GLU A 469 9.29 -20.60 -11.44
N PRO A 470 8.35 -20.19 -12.33
CA PRO A 470 8.67 -19.98 -13.75
C PRO A 470 9.71 -18.89 -13.97
N ARG A 471 9.67 -17.79 -13.19
CA ARG A 471 10.64 -16.69 -13.33
C ARG A 471 12.05 -17.15 -12.99
N MET A 472 12.26 -17.93 -11.91
CA MET A 472 13.56 -18.51 -11.59
C MET A 472 14.10 -19.42 -12.71
N LYS A 473 13.23 -20.22 -13.36
CA LYS A 473 13.65 -21.04 -14.52
C LYS A 473 14.09 -20.19 -15.72
N GLN A 474 13.39 -19.09 -15.97
CA GLN A 474 13.76 -18.13 -17.03
C GLN A 474 15.12 -17.49 -16.72
N LEU A 475 15.34 -17.06 -15.47
CA LEU A 475 16.61 -16.48 -15.01
C LEU A 475 17.77 -17.46 -15.18
N ALA A 476 17.60 -18.72 -14.76
CA ALA A 476 18.59 -19.76 -14.96
C ALA A 476 18.93 -19.99 -16.45
N THR A 477 17.92 -19.96 -17.33
CA THR A 477 18.09 -20.08 -18.79
C THR A 477 18.88 -18.91 -19.37
N LEU A 478 18.58 -17.68 -18.93
CA LEU A 478 19.32 -16.49 -19.36
C LEU A 478 20.78 -16.52 -18.88
N LYS A 479 21.03 -16.92 -17.64
CA LYS A 479 22.38 -17.11 -17.10
C LYS A 479 23.18 -18.14 -17.91
N ALA A 480 22.57 -19.27 -18.26
CA ALA A 480 23.21 -20.29 -19.08
C ALA A 480 23.58 -19.75 -20.48
N ALA A 481 22.68 -19.00 -21.12
CA ALA A 481 22.95 -18.38 -22.42
C ALA A 481 24.08 -17.33 -22.34
N LEU A 482 24.10 -16.50 -21.29
CA LEU A 482 25.19 -15.54 -21.05
C LEU A 482 26.54 -16.24 -20.88
N LEU A 483 26.58 -17.34 -20.12
CA LEU A 483 27.79 -18.15 -19.94
C LEU A 483 28.28 -18.78 -21.25
N GLU A 484 27.36 -19.26 -22.10
CA GLU A 484 27.70 -19.80 -23.42
C GLU A 484 28.29 -18.73 -24.34
N GLU A 485 27.63 -17.58 -24.46
CA GLU A 485 28.11 -16.46 -25.27
C GLU A 485 29.44 -15.91 -24.76
N LYS A 486 29.61 -15.84 -23.42
CA LYS A 486 30.87 -15.44 -22.79
C LYS A 486 32.00 -16.42 -23.09
N ARG A 487 31.74 -17.73 -23.19
CA ARG A 487 32.76 -18.73 -23.56
C ARG A 487 33.12 -18.65 -25.05
N ALA A 488 32.13 -18.38 -25.90
CA ALA A 488 32.31 -18.27 -27.34
C ALA A 488 32.98 -16.95 -27.76
N ASN A 489 32.83 -15.88 -26.97
CA ASN A 489 33.37 -14.56 -27.25
C ASN A 489 34.57 -14.21 -26.35
N ARG A 490 35.73 -13.92 -26.95
CA ARG A 490 36.95 -13.55 -26.22
C ARG A 490 37.06 -12.04 -25.91
N ASP A 491 36.09 -11.23 -26.31
CA ASP A 491 36.07 -9.81 -25.99
C ASP A 491 35.86 -9.59 -24.49
N ARG A 492 36.84 -8.92 -23.85
CA ARG A 492 36.83 -8.68 -22.40
C ARG A 492 35.66 -7.81 -21.94
N ARG A 493 35.21 -6.86 -22.77
CA ARG A 493 34.10 -5.95 -22.43
C ARG A 493 32.79 -6.72 -22.43
N PHE A 494 32.56 -7.53 -23.45
CA PHE A 494 31.39 -8.41 -23.48
C PHE A 494 31.39 -9.41 -22.31
N GLY A 495 32.54 -9.99 -21.97
CA GLY A 495 32.67 -10.88 -20.83
C GLY A 495 32.29 -10.24 -19.49
N ALA A 496 32.74 -9.00 -19.24
CA ALA A 496 32.39 -8.24 -18.04
C ALA A 496 30.88 -7.90 -17.98
N TYR A 497 30.31 -7.47 -19.11
CA TYR A 497 28.86 -7.24 -19.22
C TYR A 497 28.05 -8.51 -18.88
N ALA A 498 28.46 -9.67 -19.42
CA ALA A 498 27.79 -10.94 -19.15
C ALA A 498 27.87 -11.34 -17.67
N ASP A 499 29.03 -11.17 -17.02
CA ASP A 499 29.20 -11.48 -15.60
C ASP A 499 28.28 -10.66 -14.69
N ARG A 500 28.11 -9.38 -15.01
CA ARG A 500 27.24 -8.49 -14.24
C ARG A 500 25.77 -8.88 -14.37
N LEU A 501 25.30 -9.18 -15.59
CA LEU A 501 23.95 -9.69 -15.77
C LEU A 501 23.72 -11.00 -15.02
N ILE A 502 24.71 -11.91 -15.00
CA ILE A 502 24.63 -13.15 -14.23
C ILE A 502 24.50 -12.88 -12.73
N ALA A 503 25.28 -11.94 -12.19
CA ALA A 503 25.19 -11.54 -10.79
C ALA A 503 23.80 -10.96 -10.47
N LYS A 504 23.32 -10.01 -11.28
CA LYS A 504 21.99 -9.38 -11.16
C LYS A 504 20.85 -10.42 -11.17
N TYR A 505 20.91 -11.38 -12.10
CA TYR A 505 19.92 -12.46 -12.14
C TYR A 505 19.99 -13.39 -10.92
N SER A 506 21.17 -13.55 -10.32
CA SER A 506 21.31 -14.36 -9.10
C SER A 506 20.72 -13.64 -7.89
N GLU A 507 20.93 -12.33 -7.76
CA GLU A 507 20.28 -11.51 -6.72
C GLU A 507 18.74 -11.57 -6.82
N HIS A 508 18.20 -11.51 -8.05
CA HIS A 508 16.76 -11.67 -8.26
C HIS A 508 16.26 -13.07 -7.90
N GLU A 509 17.00 -14.14 -8.24
CA GLU A 509 16.64 -15.50 -7.81
C GLU A 509 16.63 -15.64 -6.29
N ASP A 510 17.57 -15.02 -5.58
CA ASP A 510 17.65 -15.06 -4.13
C ASP A 510 16.47 -14.33 -3.49
N ALA A 511 16.13 -13.13 -3.98
CA ALA A 511 14.96 -12.38 -3.52
C ALA A 511 13.64 -13.12 -3.76
N ILE A 512 13.50 -13.80 -4.91
CA ILE A 512 12.32 -14.63 -5.21
C ILE A 512 12.25 -15.84 -4.27
N ARG A 513 13.39 -16.49 -4.00
CA ARG A 513 13.45 -17.65 -3.12
C ARG A 513 13.11 -17.29 -1.68
N GLU A 514 13.60 -16.15 -1.19
CA GLU A 514 13.26 -15.60 0.12
C GLU A 514 11.75 -15.34 0.22
N ALA A 515 11.17 -14.62 -0.74
CA ALA A 515 9.74 -14.33 -0.73
C ALA A 515 8.86 -15.59 -0.79
N MET A 516 9.29 -16.64 -1.51
CA MET A 516 8.60 -17.92 -1.54
C MET A 516 8.70 -18.69 -0.21
N ALA A 517 9.77 -18.48 0.57
CA ALA A 517 10.02 -19.17 1.83
C ALA A 517 9.37 -18.49 3.04
N THR A 518 9.00 -17.22 2.92
CA THR A 518 8.48 -16.40 4.02
C THR A 518 7.00 -16.10 3.82
N PRO A 519 6.09 -16.70 4.62
CA PRO A 519 4.67 -16.38 4.58
C PRO A 519 4.42 -14.88 4.79
N GLY A 520 3.59 -14.27 3.95
CA GLY A 520 3.30 -12.84 4.02
C GLY A 520 4.43 -11.93 3.52
N ALA A 521 5.51 -12.48 2.95
CA ALA A 521 6.55 -11.68 2.34
C ALA A 521 5.98 -10.77 1.25
N ARG A 522 6.58 -9.58 1.15
CA ARG A 522 6.33 -8.65 0.05
C ARG A 522 6.72 -9.31 -1.27
N ILE A 523 5.93 -9.02 -2.31
CA ILE A 523 6.26 -9.46 -3.66
C ILE A 523 7.55 -8.73 -4.11
N PRO A 524 8.62 -9.46 -4.47
CA PRO A 524 9.85 -8.85 -4.97
C PRO A 524 9.59 -8.09 -6.26
N ASP A 525 10.27 -6.96 -6.47
CA ASP A 525 10.20 -6.16 -7.71
C ASP A 525 10.43 -7.04 -8.97
N ALA A 526 11.26 -8.09 -8.85
CA ALA A 526 11.55 -9.04 -9.92
C ALA A 526 10.34 -9.86 -10.42
N LEU A 527 9.23 -9.88 -9.67
CA LEU A 527 7.97 -10.54 -10.02
C LEU A 527 6.88 -9.54 -10.41
N ILE A 528 7.11 -8.24 -10.28
CA ILE A 528 6.13 -7.20 -10.58
C ILE A 528 6.26 -6.85 -12.06
N PRO A 529 5.27 -7.14 -12.91
CA PRO A 529 5.29 -6.73 -14.31
C PRO A 529 5.33 -5.20 -14.39
N ARG A 530 6.13 -4.67 -15.32
CA ARG A 530 6.21 -3.23 -15.54
C ARG A 530 4.88 -2.65 -15.99
N THR A 531 4.12 -3.45 -16.73
CA THR A 531 2.82 -3.00 -17.21
C THR A 531 1.88 -2.68 -16.05
N LEU A 532 1.89 -3.41 -14.92
CA LEU A 532 0.99 -3.14 -13.77
C LEU A 532 1.03 -1.68 -13.29
N GLY A 533 2.20 -1.02 -13.30
CA GLY A 533 2.32 0.39 -12.90
C GLY A 533 1.82 1.41 -13.93
N SER A 534 1.25 0.96 -15.03
CA SER A 534 0.69 1.79 -16.11
C SER A 534 -0.71 1.36 -16.56
N THR A 535 -1.23 0.24 -16.05
CA THR A 535 -2.38 -0.48 -16.66
C THR A 535 -3.49 -0.85 -15.70
N MET A 536 -3.40 -0.54 -14.41
CA MET A 536 -4.57 -0.68 -13.51
C MET A 536 -5.61 0.46 -13.75
N VAL A 537 -5.63 1.05 -14.96
CA VAL A 537 -6.13 2.40 -15.28
C VAL A 537 -6.94 2.44 -16.60
N GLN A 538 -7.39 1.31 -17.14
CA GLN A 538 -8.24 1.34 -18.33
C GLN A 538 -9.46 0.45 -18.14
N GLY A 539 -10.33 0.85 -17.21
CA GLY A 539 -11.76 0.57 -17.34
C GLY A 539 -12.42 1.84 -17.87
N ASP A 540 -12.93 1.81 -19.10
CA ASP A 540 -13.86 2.84 -19.58
C ASP A 540 -15.13 2.88 -18.71
#